data_AF-A0A265E3G0-F1
#
_entry.id   AF-A0A265E3G0-F1
#
_cell.length_a   1.000
_cell.length_b   1.000
_cell.length_c   1.000
_cell.angle_alpha   90.00
_cell.angle_beta   90.00
_cell.angle_gamma   90.00
#
_symmetry.space_group_name_H-M   'P 1'
#
loop_
_entity.id
_entity.type
_entity.pdbx_description
1 polymer ?
#
loop_
_entity_poly.entity_id
_entity_poly.type
_entity_poly.pdbx_seq_one_letter_code
_entity_poly.pdbx_strand_id
1 'polypeptide(L)' 'MINKESPIKRFSAAWLVILASFNTWASERSLDIVAPWEIKDAAPATSGIIFSRMRLAKTLVDTDNQGQLSPPRR' A
#
# COMPACT_ATOMS: atom_id res chain seq x y z
N MET A 1 19.67 -7.35 57.35
CA MET A 1 18.54 -6.85 56.55
C MET A 1 19.11 -6.20 55.30
N ILE A 2 19.32 -6.99 54.23
CA ILE A 2 20.00 -6.54 53.00
C ILE A 2 18.92 -6.37 51.93
N ASN A 3 18.65 -5.11 51.57
CA ASN A 3 17.64 -4.75 50.59
C ASN A 3 18.18 -5.05 49.18
N LYS A 4 17.70 -6.13 48.55
CA LYS A 4 18.02 -6.49 47.16
C LYS A 4 17.04 -5.80 46.22
N GLU A 5 17.34 -4.56 45.86
CA GLU A 5 16.64 -3.85 44.77
C GLU A 5 16.88 -4.61 43.45
N SER A 6 15.83 -5.26 42.93
CA SER A 6 15.89 -6.06 41.69
C SER A 6 16.11 -5.16 40.45
N PRO A 7 17.09 -5.44 39.57
CA PRO A 7 17.38 -4.58 38.40
C PRO A 7 16.41 -4.78 37.22
N ILE A 8 15.35 -5.58 37.39
CA ILE A 8 14.47 -6.06 36.31
C ILE A 8 13.61 -4.94 35.70
N LYS A 9 13.48 -3.78 36.35
CA LYS A 9 12.57 -2.71 35.90
C LYS A 9 13.12 -1.82 34.77
N ARG A 10 14.40 -1.94 34.40
CA ARG A 10 15.03 -1.06 33.37
C ARG A 10 15.15 -1.69 31.97
N PHE A 11 14.91 -2.99 31.82
CA PHE A 11 15.08 -3.69 30.53
C PHE A 11 13.83 -3.69 29.63
N SER A 12 12.66 -3.27 30.13
CA SER A 12 11.40 -3.35 29.38
C SER A 12 11.13 -2.17 28.44
N ALA A 13 11.78 -1.02 28.65
CA ALA A 13 11.48 0.19 27.87
C ALA A 13 12.02 0.14 26.42
N ALA A 14 13.16 -0.51 26.21
CA ALA A 14 13.79 -0.60 24.88
C ALA A 14 12.96 -1.42 23.88
N TRP A 15 12.26 -2.46 24.36
CA TRP A 15 11.41 -3.31 23.52
C TRP A 15 10.16 -2.58 23.02
N LEU A 16 9.62 -1.65 23.80
CA LEU A 16 8.43 -0.87 23.42
C LEU A 16 8.73 0.10 22.27
N VAL A 17 9.94 0.67 22.20
CA VAL A 17 10.35 1.58 21.13
C VAL A 17 10.53 0.86 19.79
N ILE A 18 11.06 -0.36 19.81
CA ILE A 18 11.23 -1.20 18.61
C ILE A 18 9.86 -1.57 18.04
N LEU A 19 8.90 -1.96 18.89
CA LEU A 19 7.56 -2.35 18.45
C LEU A 19 6.75 -1.17 17.87
N ALA A 20 6.98 0.05 18.38
CA ALA A 20 6.29 1.25 17.93
C ALA A 20 6.70 1.69 16.51
N SER A 21 7.87 1.26 16.01
CA SER A 21 8.42 1.71 14.72
C SER A 21 7.75 1.10 13.48
N PHE A 22 6.89 0.08 13.65
CA PHE A 22 6.35 -0.68 12.52
C PHE A 22 5.00 -0.18 11.98
N ASN A 23 4.32 0.78 12.65
CA ASN A 23 2.90 1.06 12.37
C ASN A 23 2.61 2.38 11.64
N THR A 24 3.61 3.12 11.16
CA THR A 24 3.40 4.46 10.56
C THR A 24 3.39 4.47 9.03
N TRP A 25 2.70 3.51 8.38
CA TRP A 25 2.66 3.45 6.90
C TRP A 25 1.25 3.33 6.30
N ALA A 26 0.21 3.70 7.04
CA ALA A 26 -1.14 3.85 6.48
C ALA A 26 -1.45 5.34 6.33
N SER A 27 -1.14 5.92 5.16
CA SER A 27 -1.64 7.23 4.77
C SER A 27 -2.81 7.02 3.82
N GLU A 28 -4.01 7.36 4.27
CA GLU A 28 -5.15 7.49 3.36
C GLU A 28 -4.86 8.61 2.37
N ARG A 29 -4.86 8.30 1.08
CA ARG A 29 -4.53 9.23 0.01
C ARG A 29 -5.58 9.11 -1.08
N SER A 30 -6.30 10.21 -1.33
CA SER A 30 -7.22 10.30 -2.46
C SER A 30 -6.44 10.47 -3.77
N LEU A 31 -6.99 9.93 -4.86
CA LEU A 31 -6.53 10.16 -6.22
C LEU A 31 -7.67 10.79 -7.01
N ASP A 32 -7.53 12.07 -7.33
CA ASP A 32 -8.48 12.78 -8.16
C ASP A 32 -8.02 12.74 -9.62
N ILE A 33 -8.92 12.32 -10.53
CA ILE A 33 -8.64 12.18 -11.96
C ILE A 33 -9.56 13.12 -12.75
N VAL A 34 -8.97 14.00 -13.55
CA VAL A 34 -9.69 14.91 -14.45
C VAL A 34 -9.35 14.56 -15.89
N ALA A 35 -10.37 14.41 -16.73
CA ALA A 35 -10.20 14.06 -18.14
C ALA A 35 -11.27 14.71 -19.03
N PRO A 36 -10.96 15.03 -20.30
CA PRO A 36 -11.89 15.65 -21.24
C PRO A 36 -12.91 14.66 -21.87
N TRP A 37 -13.20 13.53 -21.23
CA TRP A 37 -14.13 12.50 -21.73
C TRP A 37 -15.04 11.95 -20.62
N GLU A 38 -16.21 11.45 -21.01
CA GLU A 38 -17.21 10.84 -20.12
C GLU A 38 -17.04 9.32 -20.02
N ILE A 39 -17.28 8.76 -18.83
CA ILE A 39 -17.33 7.31 -18.62
C ILE A 39 -18.75 6.84 -18.99
N LYS A 40 -18.86 6.09 -20.09
CA LYS A 40 -20.16 5.66 -20.64
C LYS A 40 -20.78 4.49 -19.88
N ASP A 41 -19.95 3.64 -19.28
CA ASP A 41 -20.35 2.44 -18.54
C ASP A 41 -19.23 2.05 -17.57
N ALA A 42 -19.59 1.41 -16.46
CA ALA A 42 -18.66 0.83 -15.49
C ALA A 42 -18.00 -0.47 -15.99
N ALA A 43 -18.45 -1.02 -17.12
CA ALA A 43 -17.81 -2.17 -17.75
C ALA A 43 -16.40 -1.81 -18.30
N PRO A 44 -15.33 -2.50 -17.88
CA PRO A 44 -13.97 -2.27 -18.39
C PRO A 44 -13.84 -2.49 -19.90
N ALA A 45 -14.71 -3.34 -20.48
CA ALA A 45 -14.73 -3.58 -21.93
C ALA A 45 -15.14 -2.33 -22.73
N THR A 46 -15.99 -1.48 -22.15
CA THR A 46 -16.54 -0.28 -22.82
C THR A 46 -15.72 0.98 -22.49
N SER A 47 -15.17 1.06 -21.28
CA SER A 47 -14.46 2.24 -20.75
C SER A 47 -12.99 1.96 -20.43
N GLY A 48 -12.34 1.04 -21.14
CA GLY A 48 -11.08 0.41 -20.74
C GLY A 48 -9.91 1.34 -20.38
N ILE A 49 -9.78 2.51 -21.04
CA ILE A 49 -8.66 3.44 -20.79
C ILE A 49 -8.55 3.85 -19.32
N ILE A 50 -9.66 4.19 -18.65
CA ILE A 50 -9.60 4.65 -17.26
C ILE A 50 -9.36 3.48 -16.30
N PHE A 51 -9.99 2.34 -16.55
CA PHE A 51 -9.84 1.12 -15.73
C PHE A 51 -8.41 0.56 -15.81
N SER A 52 -7.76 0.64 -16.96
CA SER A 52 -6.35 0.28 -17.12
C SER A 52 -5.43 1.26 -16.38
N ARG A 53 -5.69 2.58 -16.45
CA ARG A 53 -4.88 3.60 -15.77
C ARG A 53 -4.99 3.54 -14.25
N MET A 54 -6.18 3.26 -13.73
CA MET A 54 -6.42 3.04 -12.30
C MET A 54 -6.00 1.64 -11.82
N ARG A 55 -5.61 0.73 -12.74
CA ARG A 55 -5.30 -0.68 -12.47
C ARG A 55 -6.44 -1.46 -11.78
N LEU A 56 -7.68 -1.14 -12.14
CA LEU A 56 -8.87 -1.82 -11.59
C LEU A 56 -9.23 -3.09 -12.36
N ALA A 57 -8.88 -3.16 -13.65
CA ALA A 57 -9.12 -4.33 -14.49
C ALA A 57 -7.80 -5.07 -14.76
N LYS A 58 -7.79 -6.38 -14.51
CA LYS A 58 -6.63 -7.24 -14.78
C LYS A 58 -6.71 -7.82 -16.18
N THR A 59 -5.57 -7.86 -16.85
CA THR A 59 -5.36 -8.49 -18.16
C THR A 59 -4.45 -9.70 -18.02
N LEU A 60 -4.33 -10.51 -19.07
CA LEU A 60 -3.47 -11.71 -19.07
C LEU A 60 -1.98 -11.36 -18.90
N VAL A 61 -1.58 -10.18 -19.35
CA VAL A 61 -0.22 -9.63 -19.27
C VAL A 61 -0.31 -8.17 -18.84
N ASP A 62 0.75 -7.67 -18.21
CA ASP A 62 0.89 -6.28 -17.78
C ASP A 62 2.21 -5.70 -18.33
N THR A 63 2.49 -4.43 -18.05
CA THR A 63 3.69 -3.73 -18.48
C THR A 63 4.53 -3.30 -17.27
N ASP A 64 5.83 -3.56 -17.31
CA ASP A 64 6.76 -3.13 -16.27
C ASP A 64 7.10 -1.64 -16.35
N ASN A 65 7.96 -1.15 -15.45
CA ASN A 65 8.34 0.27 -15.41
C ASN A 65 9.18 0.72 -16.63
N GLN A 66 9.67 -0.22 -17.43
CA GLN A 66 10.43 0.05 -18.66
C GLN A 66 9.55 -0.08 -19.92
N GLY A 67 8.26 -0.36 -19.77
CA GLY A 67 7.38 -0.58 -20.92
C GLY A 67 7.40 -2.01 -21.46
N GLN A 68 8.04 -2.97 -20.78
CA GLN A 68 8.16 -4.35 -21.24
C GLN A 68 7.01 -5.22 -20.73
N LEU A 69 6.62 -6.21 -21.54
CA LEU A 69 5.60 -7.18 -21.15
C LEU A 69 6.07 -7.98 -19.93
N SER A 70 5.18 -8.11 -18.95
CA SER A 70 5.40 -8.85 -17.71
C SER A 70 4.14 -9.61 -17.29
N PRO A 71 4.26 -10.62 -16.42
CA PRO A 71 3.10 -11.25 -15.80
C PRO A 71 2.26 -10.22 -15.01
N PRO A 72 0.94 -10.40 -14.92
CA PRO A 72 0.06 -9.46 -14.24
C PRO A 72 0.36 -9.43 -12.74
N ARG A 73 0.32 -8.22 -12.15
CA ARG A 73 0.52 -8.06 -10.70
C ARG A 73 -0.55 -8.81 -9.89
N ARG A 74 -0.12 -9.52 -8.85
CA ARG A 74 -1.01 -10.15 -7.87
C ARG A 74 -1.79 -9.10 -7.10
#